data_AF-A0A093R0K7-F1
#
_entry.id   AF-A0A093R0K7-F1
#
_cell.length_a   1.000
_cell.length_b   1.000
_cell.length_c   1.000
_cell.angle_alpha   90.00
_cell.angle_beta   90.00
_cell.angle_gamma   90.00
#
_symmetry.space_group_name_H-M   'P 1'
#
loop_
_entity.id
_entity.type
_entity.pdbx_description
1 polymer ?
#
loop_
_entity_poly.entity_id
_entity_poly.type
_entity_poly.pdbx_seq_one_letter_code
_entity_poly.pdbx_strand_id
1 'polypeptide(L)'
;MSDWVLLGLIAALVVLLLLTIFGFVVYSGLFTEVVVSAGSPPVGNITLAYKFRVGPYGESGQLFTDGCSISSKLCSIGVYYDNPHTVPPEKCRFAIGRILSEGDTKPPEEQIKRFQKYGFKIFSFPAPSHVVMATFPFTTPLSIHLAVNRVHPALDTYIK
;
A
#
# COMPACT_ATOMS: atom_id res chain seq x y z
N MET A 1 -15.48 -12.83 -49.04
CA MET A 1 -16.23 -11.79 -48.30
C MET A 1 -16.24 -12.06 -46.79
N SER A 2 -16.46 -13.30 -46.35
CA SER A 2 -16.35 -13.73 -44.94
C SER A 2 -15.00 -13.38 -44.29
N ASP A 3 -13.89 -13.55 -45.01
CA ASP A 3 -12.55 -13.45 -44.41
C ASP A 3 -12.14 -12.01 -44.11
N TRP A 4 -12.54 -11.05 -44.95
CA TRP A 4 -12.35 -9.62 -44.69
C TRP A 4 -13.20 -9.12 -43.52
N VAL A 5 -14.42 -9.64 -43.39
CA VAL A 5 -15.29 -9.36 -42.23
C VAL A 5 -14.67 -9.94 -40.95
N LEU A 6 -14.16 -11.18 -41.00
CA LEU A 6 -13.49 -11.82 -39.88
C LEU A 6 -12.23 -11.06 -39.46
N LEU A 7 -11.38 -10.66 -40.41
CA LEU A 7 -10.19 -9.83 -40.14
C LEU A 7 -10.56 -8.48 -39.52
N GLY A 8 -11.63 -7.84 -40.02
CA GLY A 8 -12.17 -6.61 -39.46
C GLY A 8 -12.64 -6.78 -38.00
N LEU A 9 -13.34 -7.88 -37.71
CA LEU A 9 -13.80 -8.20 -36.35
C LEU A 9 -12.62 -8.48 -35.41
N ILE A 10 -11.59 -9.20 -35.86
CA ILE A 10 -10.37 -9.45 -35.08
C ILE A 10 -9.65 -8.13 -34.79
N ALA A 11 -9.48 -7.27 -35.79
CA ALA A 11 -8.86 -5.96 -35.60
C ALA A 11 -9.66 -5.09 -34.61
N ALA A 12 -10.98 -5.04 -34.74
CA ALA A 12 -11.85 -4.32 -33.82
C ALA A 12 -11.75 -4.86 -32.38
N LEU A 13 -11.71 -6.19 -32.21
CA LEU A 13 -11.55 -6.83 -30.90
C LEU A 13 -10.19 -6.48 -30.28
N VAL A 14 -9.11 -6.53 -31.06
CA VAL A 14 -7.76 -6.17 -30.59
C VAL A 14 -7.72 -4.70 -30.15
N VAL A 15 -8.31 -3.79 -30.93
CA VAL A 15 -8.39 -2.37 -30.56
C VAL A 15 -9.18 -2.18 -29.26
N LEU A 16 -10.31 -2.86 -29.09
CA LEU A 16 -11.11 -2.79 -27.86
C LEU A 16 -10.34 -3.33 -26.64
N LEU A 17 -9.59 -4.42 -26.81
CA LEU A 17 -8.75 -4.98 -25.76
C LEU A 17 -7.65 -3.99 -25.36
N LEU A 18 -6.96 -3.39 -26.33
CA LEU A 18 -5.93 -2.38 -26.08
C LEU A 18 -6.49 -1.15 -25.36
N LEU A 19 -7.67 -0.66 -25.76
CA LEU A 19 -8.34 0.45 -25.07
C LEU A 19 -8.72 0.08 -23.64
N THR A 20 -9.14 -1.16 -23.40
CA THR A 20 -9.47 -1.67 -22.06
C THR A 20 -8.23 -1.73 -21.17
N ILE A 21 -7.12 -2.28 -21.70
CA ILE A 21 -5.82 -2.33 -21.00
C ILE A 21 -5.33 -0.91 -20.71
N PHE A 22 -5.40 -0.02 -21.70
CA PHE A 22 -5.01 1.38 -21.53
C PHE A 22 -5.83 2.06 -20.44
N GLY A 23 -7.17 1.93 -20.48
CA GLY A 23 -8.05 2.44 -19.45
C GLY A 23 -7.72 1.88 -18.06
N PHE A 24 -7.42 0.59 -17.95
CA PHE A 24 -7.02 -0.06 -16.69
C PHE A 24 -5.70 0.51 -16.14
N VAL A 25 -4.70 0.72 -17.01
CA VAL A 25 -3.40 1.28 -16.62
C VAL A 25 -3.54 2.75 -16.17
N VAL A 26 -4.36 3.53 -16.87
CA VAL A 26 -4.68 4.91 -16.48
C VAL A 26 -5.41 4.95 -15.14
N TYR A 27 -6.43 4.11 -14.96
CA TYR A 27 -7.18 3.98 -13.71
C TYR A 27 -6.30 3.53 -12.53
N SER A 28 -5.24 2.78 -12.81
CA SER A 28 -4.23 2.36 -11.82
C SER A 28 -3.27 3.48 -11.42
N GLY A 29 -3.37 4.68 -12.00
CA GLY A 29 -2.59 5.85 -11.62
C GLY A 29 -1.39 6.16 -12.52
N LEU A 30 -1.35 5.67 -13.77
CA LEU A 30 -0.24 5.95 -14.69
C LEU A 30 0.01 7.46 -14.88
N PHE A 31 -1.04 8.27 -14.98
CA PHE A 31 -0.92 9.72 -15.12
C PHE A 31 -1.06 10.48 -13.80
N THR A 32 -1.13 9.78 -12.67
CA THR A 32 -1.17 10.46 -11.37
C THR A 32 0.18 11.09 -11.09
N GLU A 33 0.15 12.38 -10.79
CA GLU A 33 1.32 13.12 -10.36
C GLU A 33 1.70 12.72 -8.93
N VAL A 34 3.00 12.55 -8.69
CA VAL A 34 3.53 12.28 -7.36
C VAL A 34 3.98 13.62 -6.78
N VAL A 35 3.13 14.20 -5.94
CA VAL A 35 3.46 15.42 -5.20
C VAL A 35 4.08 15.04 -3.87
N VAL A 36 5.34 15.42 -3.66
CA VAL A 36 6.05 15.26 -2.39
C VAL A 36 5.97 16.57 -1.62
N SER A 37 5.61 16.50 -0.35
CA SER A 37 5.56 17.64 0.55
C SER A 37 6.16 17.30 1.92
N ALA A 38 6.68 18.33 2.60
CA ALA A 38 7.09 18.25 3.99
C ALA A 38 6.16 19.09 4.87
N GLY A 39 5.80 18.57 6.04
CA GLY A 39 4.96 19.29 6.98
C GLY A 39 4.46 18.43 8.12
N SER A 40 3.36 18.87 8.73
CA SER A 40 2.65 18.13 9.78
C SER A 40 2.13 16.80 9.23
N PRO A 41 2.22 15.70 10.01
CA PRO A 41 1.76 14.41 9.54
C PRO A 41 0.25 14.42 9.23
N PRO A 42 -0.18 13.67 8.22
CA PRO A 42 -1.60 13.50 7.92
C PRO A 42 -2.28 12.57 8.94
N VAL A 43 -1.49 11.92 9.80
CA VAL A 43 -1.94 11.00 10.84
C VAL A 43 -1.52 11.48 12.22
N GLY A 44 -2.43 11.39 13.18
CA GLY A 44 -2.17 11.75 14.58
C GLY A 44 -1.47 10.61 15.36
N ASN A 45 -1.76 10.55 16.67
CA ASN A 45 -1.41 9.38 17.48
C ASN A 45 -2.20 8.17 16.97
N ILE A 46 -1.55 7.05 16.67
CA ILE A 46 -2.25 5.87 16.15
C ILE A 46 -2.02 4.68 17.07
N THR A 47 -3.09 3.96 17.41
CA THR A 47 -2.99 2.65 18.06
C THR A 47 -3.22 1.58 17.02
N LEU A 48 -2.26 0.68 16.83
CA LEU A 48 -2.30 -0.31 15.78
C LEU A 48 -2.06 -1.73 16.31
N ALA A 49 -2.67 -2.68 15.62
CA ALA A 49 -2.40 -4.10 15.76
C ALA A 49 -1.46 -4.54 14.64
N TYR A 50 -0.28 -5.06 14.95
CA TYR A 50 0.73 -5.44 13.96
C TYR A 50 1.36 -6.81 14.19
N LYS A 51 1.88 -7.37 13.11
CA LYS A 51 2.86 -8.45 13.12
C LYS A 51 4.19 -7.92 12.59
N PHE A 52 5.25 -8.18 13.34
CA PHE A 52 6.61 -7.88 12.94
C PHE A 52 7.23 -9.09 12.23
N ARG A 53 7.91 -8.86 11.10
CA ARG A 53 8.68 -9.88 10.40
C ARG A 53 9.99 -9.31 9.88
N VAL A 54 10.92 -10.23 9.63
CA VAL A 54 12.20 -9.99 8.97
C VAL A 54 12.24 -10.86 7.73
N GLY A 55 12.56 -10.27 6.58
CA GLY A 55 12.57 -10.94 5.29
C GLY A 55 12.17 -10.02 4.14
N PRO A 56 12.03 -10.58 2.93
CA PRO A 56 11.75 -9.80 1.73
C PRO A 56 10.42 -9.06 1.82
N TYR A 57 10.40 -7.77 1.47
CA TYR A 57 9.17 -6.96 1.50
C TYR A 57 8.10 -7.45 0.53
N GLY A 58 8.45 -8.24 -0.49
CA GLY A 58 7.49 -8.93 -1.35
C GLY A 58 6.56 -9.90 -0.61
N GLU A 59 6.96 -10.40 0.57
CA GLU A 59 6.15 -11.28 1.42
C GLU A 59 5.18 -10.51 2.33
N SER A 60 5.24 -9.17 2.35
CA SER A 60 4.35 -8.33 3.16
C SER A 60 2.86 -8.53 2.85
N GLY A 61 2.54 -8.91 1.60
CA GLY A 61 1.17 -9.17 1.15
C GLY A 61 0.42 -10.18 2.03
N GLN A 62 1.10 -11.23 2.50
CA GLN A 62 0.48 -12.23 3.37
C GLN A 62 0.02 -11.62 4.70
N LEU A 63 0.82 -10.73 5.29
CA LEU A 63 0.45 -10.06 6.54
C LEU A 63 -0.71 -9.07 6.37
N PHE A 64 -0.81 -8.42 5.20
CA PHE A 64 -1.97 -7.59 4.87
C PHE A 64 -3.25 -8.43 4.76
N THR A 65 -3.17 -9.61 4.12
CA THR A 65 -4.30 -10.56 4.03
C THR A 65 -4.72 -11.07 5.40
N ASP A 66 -3.77 -11.44 6.27
CA ASP A 66 -4.04 -11.83 7.66
C ASP A 66 -4.84 -10.73 8.39
N GLY A 67 -4.39 -9.48 8.33
CA GLY A 67 -5.07 -8.36 8.98
C GLY A 67 -6.47 -8.11 8.39
N CYS A 68 -6.62 -8.23 7.06
CA CYS A 68 -7.90 -8.06 6.37
C CYS A 68 -8.92 -9.13 6.76
N SER A 69 -8.48 -10.37 6.94
CA SER A 69 -9.35 -11.49 7.35
C SER A 69 -9.98 -11.27 8.72
N ILE A 70 -9.32 -10.51 9.61
CA ILE A 70 -9.82 -10.18 10.94
C ILE A 70 -10.83 -9.04 10.87
N SER A 71 -10.51 -7.96 10.16
CA SER A 71 -11.42 -6.84 9.96
C SER A 71 -11.05 -6.13 8.68
N SER A 72 -11.94 -6.15 7.68
CA SER A 72 -11.74 -5.48 6.40
C SER A 72 -11.95 -3.96 6.46
N LYS A 73 -12.69 -3.46 7.46
CA LYS A 73 -13.10 -2.06 7.59
C LYS A 73 -11.99 -1.12 8.09
N LEU A 74 -11.00 -1.66 8.80
CA LEU A 74 -9.92 -0.85 9.39
C LEU A 74 -8.85 -0.50 8.37
N CYS A 75 -8.26 0.69 8.45
CA CYS A 75 -7.15 1.07 7.59
C CYS A 75 -5.93 0.15 7.80
N SER A 76 -5.30 -0.28 6.71
CA SER A 76 -4.06 -1.06 6.76
C SER A 76 -2.86 -0.13 6.83
N ILE A 77 -1.82 -0.57 7.52
CA ILE A 77 -0.56 0.19 7.67
C ILE A 77 0.63 -0.74 7.57
N GLY A 78 1.68 -0.27 6.90
CA GLY A 78 2.98 -0.93 6.81
C GLY A 78 4.08 0.02 7.24
N VAL A 79 4.97 -0.45 8.11
CA VAL A 79 6.17 0.26 8.56
C VAL A 79 7.37 -0.54 8.10
N TYR A 80 8.22 0.08 7.28
CA TYR A 80 9.44 -0.51 6.73
C TYR A 80 10.63 0.20 7.35
N TYR A 81 11.50 -0.55 8.03
CA TYR A 81 12.58 0.04 8.83
C TYR A 81 13.89 0.20 8.06
N ASP A 82 14.06 -0.53 6.96
CA ASP A 82 15.32 -0.67 6.26
C ASP A 82 15.14 -0.29 4.78
N ASN A 83 16.17 0.28 4.17
CA ASN A 83 16.15 0.57 2.73
C ASN A 83 16.52 -0.70 1.94
N PRO A 84 15.61 -1.27 1.13
CA PRO A 84 15.84 -2.53 0.41
C PRO A 84 16.92 -2.43 -0.68
N HIS A 85 17.34 -1.22 -1.06
CA HIS A 85 18.48 -1.02 -1.97
C HIS A 85 19.83 -1.13 -1.27
N THR A 86 19.87 -1.06 0.07
CA THR A 86 21.10 -1.06 0.87
C THR A 86 21.20 -2.26 1.81
N VAL A 87 20.05 -2.79 2.25
CA VAL A 87 19.96 -3.93 3.17
C VAL A 87 19.54 -5.17 2.38
N PRO A 88 20.20 -6.33 2.56
CA PRO A 88 19.79 -7.57 1.92
C PRO A 88 18.34 -7.95 2.26
N PRO A 89 17.55 -8.48 1.30
CA PRO A 89 16.14 -8.79 1.50
C PRO A 89 15.86 -9.65 2.75
N GLU A 90 16.73 -10.59 3.08
CA GLU A 90 16.59 -11.52 4.20
C GLU A 90 16.74 -10.84 5.56
N LYS A 91 17.30 -9.62 5.58
CA LYS A 91 17.55 -8.83 6.79
C LYS A 91 16.60 -7.64 6.92
N CYS A 92 15.81 -7.36 5.89
CA CYS A 92 14.87 -6.24 5.90
C CYS A 92 13.77 -6.47 6.94
N ARG A 93 13.61 -5.51 7.86
CA ARG A 93 12.60 -5.56 8.92
C ARG A 93 11.39 -4.74 8.52
N PHE A 94 10.23 -5.28 8.83
CA PHE A 94 8.97 -4.59 8.58
C PHE A 94 7.87 -5.02 9.56
N ALA A 95 6.93 -4.11 9.80
CA ALA A 95 5.74 -4.34 10.61
C ALA A 95 4.50 -4.02 9.78
N ILE A 96 3.62 -5.00 9.61
CA ILE A 96 2.35 -4.82 8.90
C ILE A 96 1.21 -5.01 9.88
N GLY A 97 0.20 -4.16 9.76
CA GLY A 97 -0.91 -4.15 10.70
C GLY A 97 -2.13 -3.40 10.21
N ARG A 98 -3.04 -3.18 11.15
CA ARG A 98 -4.21 -2.32 10.98
C ARG A 98 -4.31 -1.30 12.10
N ILE A 99 -4.76 -0.10 11.75
CA ILE A 99 -5.00 0.99 12.68
C ILE A 99 -6.33 0.69 13.40
N LEU A 100 -6.29 0.57 14.71
CA LEU A 100 -7.47 0.31 15.56
C LEU A 100 -8.14 1.60 16.01
N SER A 101 -7.34 2.64 16.25
CA SER A 101 -7.83 3.98 16.56
C SER A 101 -6.78 5.03 16.22
N GLU A 102 -7.26 6.26 16.01
CA GLU A 102 -6.45 7.45 15.75
C GLU A 102 -6.85 8.57 16.73
N GLY A 103 -5.89 9.39 17.12
CA GLY A 103 -5.99 10.39 18.17
C GLY A 103 -5.97 9.79 19.59
N ASP A 104 -6.65 10.46 20.51
CA ASP A 104 -6.73 10.04 21.92
C ASP A 104 -7.85 9.01 22.18
N THR A 105 -8.51 8.56 21.11
CA THR A 105 -9.59 7.59 21.20
C THR A 105 -9.03 6.21 21.51
N LYS A 106 -9.49 5.58 22.59
CA LYS A 106 -9.10 4.20 22.91
C LYS A 106 -9.78 3.23 21.93
N PRO A 107 -9.05 2.25 21.37
CA PRO A 107 -9.65 1.27 20.50
C PRO A 107 -10.58 0.34 21.30
N PRO A 108 -11.67 -0.17 20.69
CA PRO A 108 -12.59 -1.07 21.37
C PRO A 108 -11.87 -2.34 21.87
N GLU A 109 -12.07 -2.71 23.14
CA GLU A 109 -11.40 -3.87 23.74
C GLU A 109 -11.66 -5.18 22.98
N GLU A 110 -12.85 -5.33 22.41
CA GLU A 110 -13.21 -6.49 21.61
C GLU A 110 -12.29 -6.63 20.38
N GLN A 111 -11.98 -5.52 19.70
CA GLN A 111 -11.08 -5.53 18.54
C GLN A 111 -9.66 -5.88 18.99
N ILE A 112 -9.18 -5.29 20.09
CA ILE A 112 -7.88 -5.60 20.66
C ILE A 112 -7.75 -7.10 20.94
N LYS A 113 -8.69 -7.66 21.69
CA LYS A 113 -8.72 -9.09 22.04
C LYS A 113 -8.77 -9.96 20.79
N ARG A 114 -9.55 -9.58 19.78
CA ARG A 114 -9.64 -10.30 18.51
C ARG A 114 -8.29 -10.33 17.79
N PHE A 115 -7.62 -9.18 17.63
CA PHE A 115 -6.31 -9.13 16.96
C PHE A 115 -5.24 -9.90 17.75
N GLN A 116 -5.21 -9.77 19.08
CA GLN A 116 -4.29 -10.53 19.94
C GLN A 116 -4.49 -12.04 19.81
N LYS A 117 -5.74 -12.52 19.72
CA LYS A 117 -6.05 -13.94 19.49
C LYS A 117 -5.41 -14.50 18.21
N TYR A 118 -5.24 -13.67 17.18
CA TYR A 118 -4.57 -14.04 15.93
C TYR A 118 -3.08 -13.70 15.89
N GLY A 119 -2.48 -13.43 17.06
CA GLY A 119 -1.04 -13.22 17.22
C GLY A 119 -0.54 -11.83 16.84
N PHE A 120 -1.43 -10.83 16.73
CA PHE A 120 -1.03 -9.44 16.53
C PHE A 120 -0.65 -8.81 17.87
N LYS A 121 0.43 -8.02 17.87
CA LYS A 121 0.83 -7.18 19.00
C LYS A 121 0.14 -5.82 18.88
N ILE A 122 -0.19 -5.21 20.01
CA ILE A 122 -0.76 -3.86 20.05
C ILE A 122 0.34 -2.88 20.43
N PHE A 123 0.43 -1.77 19.71
CA PHE A 123 1.33 -0.68 20.02
C PHE A 123 0.74 0.65 19.59
N SER A 124 1.07 1.71 20.30
CA SER A 124 0.66 3.07 19.97
C SER A 124 1.86 3.87 19.50
N PHE A 125 1.81 4.35 18.26
CA PHE A 125 2.80 5.26 17.73
C PHE A 125 2.40 6.70 18.07
N PRO A 126 3.33 7.51 18.62
CA PRO A 126 3.08 8.93 18.78
C PRO A 126 3.04 9.61 17.40
N ALA A 127 2.30 10.72 17.32
CA ALA A 127 2.28 11.56 16.14
C ALA A 127 3.71 12.07 15.84
N PRO A 128 4.22 11.88 14.61
CA PRO A 128 5.49 12.47 14.20
C PRO A 128 5.42 14.00 14.24
N SER A 129 6.52 14.68 14.55
CA SER A 129 6.53 16.15 14.54
C SER A 129 6.57 16.73 13.12
N HIS A 130 7.37 16.12 12.24
CA HIS A 130 7.51 16.51 10.83
C HIS A 130 7.68 15.24 10.00
N VAL A 131 7.03 15.21 8.82
CA VAL A 131 7.16 14.11 7.87
C VAL A 131 7.36 14.65 6.46
N VAL A 132 8.06 13.86 5.65
CA VAL A 132 8.01 13.97 4.19
C VAL A 132 7.02 12.91 3.71
N MET A 133 6.04 13.33 2.92
CA MET A 133 4.94 12.47 2.50
C MET A 133 4.59 12.67 1.03
N ALA A 134 3.95 11.65 0.47
CA ALA A 134 3.33 11.67 -0.83
C ALA A 134 2.09 10.77 -0.81
N THR A 135 1.08 11.13 -1.60
CA THR A 135 -0.16 10.35 -1.72
C THR A 135 -0.26 9.78 -3.13
N PHE A 136 -0.60 8.50 -3.23
CA PHE A 136 -0.77 7.83 -4.51
C PHE A 136 -2.01 6.92 -4.49
N PRO A 137 -2.71 6.74 -5.63
CA PRO A 137 -3.88 5.87 -5.70
C PRO A 137 -3.58 4.42 -5.32
N PHE A 138 -4.46 3.84 -4.51
CA PHE A 138 -4.44 2.43 -4.14
C PHE A 138 -5.72 1.75 -4.68
N THR A 139 -5.80 1.62 -6.00
CA THR A 139 -7.00 1.13 -6.70
C THR A 139 -6.86 -0.30 -7.23
N THR A 140 -5.65 -0.69 -7.63
CA THR A 140 -5.38 -2.00 -8.24
C THR A 140 -3.99 -2.52 -7.80
N PRO A 141 -3.69 -3.82 -7.97
CA PRO A 141 -2.33 -4.32 -7.74
C PRO A 141 -1.25 -3.59 -8.56
N LEU A 142 -1.61 -3.13 -9.77
CA LEU A 142 -0.71 -2.32 -10.61
C LEU A 142 -0.42 -0.95 -9.97
N SER A 143 -1.39 -0.35 -9.28
CA SER A 143 -1.19 0.92 -8.60
C SER A 143 -0.16 0.82 -7.47
N ILE A 144 -0.07 -0.34 -6.80
CA ILE A 144 0.98 -0.62 -5.79
C ILE A 144 2.36 -0.63 -6.45
N HIS A 145 2.50 -1.31 -7.58
CA HIS A 145 3.77 -1.37 -8.29
C HIS A 145 4.19 0.02 -8.82
N LEU A 146 3.24 0.78 -9.37
CA LEU A 146 3.47 2.17 -9.79
C LEU A 146 3.86 3.05 -8.61
N ALA A 147 3.20 2.90 -7.45
CA ALA A 147 3.53 3.64 -6.24
C ALA A 147 4.98 3.35 -5.81
N VAL A 148 5.37 2.08 -5.72
CA VAL A 148 6.74 1.70 -5.31
C VAL A 148 7.78 2.31 -6.24
N ASN A 149 7.58 2.20 -7.56
CA ASN A 149 8.57 2.65 -8.54
C ASN A 149 8.60 4.15 -8.76
N ARG A 150 7.54 4.90 -8.45
CA ARG A 150 7.46 6.34 -8.71
C ARG A 150 7.54 7.19 -7.45
N VAL A 151 6.94 6.74 -6.36
CA VAL A 151 6.91 7.48 -5.10
C VAL A 151 8.23 7.40 -4.36
N HIS A 152 8.85 6.21 -4.28
CA HIS A 152 10.13 6.08 -3.55
C HIS A 152 11.25 6.92 -4.18
N PRO A 153 11.50 6.89 -5.50
CA PRO A 153 12.53 7.76 -6.09
C PRO A 153 12.24 9.26 -5.91
N ALA A 154 10.96 9.66 -5.93
CA ALA A 154 10.57 11.06 -5.70
C ALA A 154 10.86 11.47 -4.24
N LEU A 155 10.53 10.62 -3.27
CA LEU A 155 10.86 10.83 -1.86
C LEU A 155 12.38 10.87 -1.64
N ASP A 156 13.13 9.94 -2.23
CA ASP A 156 14.60 9.88 -2.14
C ASP A 156 15.25 11.15 -2.72
N THR A 157 14.68 11.72 -3.79
CA THR A 157 15.18 12.96 -4.38
C THR A 157 14.90 14.17 -3.50
N TYR A 158 13.76 14.17 -2.78
CA TYR A 158 13.36 15.26 -1.90
C TYR A 158 14.12 15.28 -0.56
N ILE A 159 14.44 14.10 -0.02
CA ILE A 159 15.07 13.96 1.31
C ILE A 159 16.61 14.17 1.26
N LYS A 160 17.21 14.04 0.07
CA LYS A 160 18.64 14.33 -0.15
C LYS A 160 18.96 15.80 0.02
#